data_AF-A0A7V2S4K5-F1
#
_entry.id   AF-A0A7V2S4K5-F1
#
_cell.length_a   1.000
_cell.length_b   1.000
_cell.length_c   1.000
_cell.angle_alpha   90.00
_cell.angle_beta   90.00
_cell.angle_gamma   90.00
#
_symmetry.space_group_name_H-M   'P 1'
#
loop_
_entity.id
_entity.type
_entity.pdbx_description
1 polymer ?
#
loop_
_entity_poly.entity_id
_entity_poly.type
_entity_poly.pdbx_seq_one_letter_code
_entity_poly.pdbx_strand_id
1 'polypeptide(L)' 'EGLNSDFSDFEDALQYFSALRAECDIIITRNAKDFKKSRIAVMTPDEFLLSLK' A
#
# COMPACT_ATOMS: atom_id res chain seq x y z
N GLU A 1 13.34 -3.11 9.99
CA GLU A 1 12.84 -3.18 8.59
C GLU A 1 12.43 -1.81 8.04
N GLY A 2 11.70 -0.95 8.78
CA GLY A 2 11.23 0.36 8.26
C GLY A 2 12.31 1.33 7.73
N LEU A 3 13.49 1.41 8.36
CA LEU A 3 14.57 2.33 7.94
C LEU A 3 15.40 1.84 6.73
N ASN A 4 15.35 0.55 6.40
CA ASN A 4 16.03 -0.05 5.26
C ASN A 4 15.05 -0.48 4.16
N SER A 5 13.86 0.11 4.19
CA SER A 5 12.83 -0.22 3.22
C SER A 5 13.08 0.52 1.92
N ASP A 6 12.55 -0.08 0.87
CA ASP A 6 12.62 0.41 -0.48
C ASP A 6 11.71 1.66 -0.72
N PHE A 7 10.99 2.07 0.33
CA PHE A 7 10.16 3.26 0.41
C PHE A 7 10.99 4.46 0.90
N SER A 8 10.83 5.59 0.21
CA SER A 8 11.55 6.83 0.53
C SER A 8 10.97 7.58 1.73
N ASP A 9 9.70 7.34 2.06
CA ASP A 9 9.02 7.97 3.20
C ASP A 9 8.76 6.94 4.32
N PHE A 10 8.93 7.40 5.56
CA PHE A 10 8.65 6.61 6.75
C PHE A 10 7.17 6.27 6.89
N GLU A 11 6.27 7.20 6.55
CA GLU A 11 4.82 6.97 6.63
C GLU A 11 4.39 5.81 5.73
N ASP A 12 4.82 5.84 4.46
CA ASP A 12 4.48 4.80 3.48
C ASP A 12 5.08 3.44 3.88
N ALA A 13 6.32 3.43 4.36
CA ALA A 13 6.97 2.21 4.87
C ALA A 13 6.16 1.62 6.03
N LEU A 14 5.79 2.44 7.01
CA LEU A 14 5.02 1.99 8.17
C LEU A 14 3.66 1.44 7.76
N GLN A 15 2.93 2.13 6.89
CA GLN A 15 1.64 1.67 6.39
C GLN A 15 1.77 0.35 5.63
N TYR A 16 2.74 0.24 4.72
CA TYR A 16 2.98 -0.97 3.95
C TYR A 16 3.32 -2.17 4.83
N PHE A 17 4.29 -2.04 5.74
CA PHE A 17 4.66 -3.16 6.63
C PHE A 17 3.53 -3.52 7.61
N SER A 18 2.72 -2.55 8.02
CA SER A 18 1.53 -2.82 8.85
C SER A 18 0.51 -3.65 8.08
N ALA A 19 0.19 -3.26 6.84
CA ALA A 19 -0.71 -4.02 5.97
C ALA A 19 -0.16 -5.41 5.66
N LEU A 20 1.15 -5.54 5.45
CA LEU A 20 1.81 -6.83 5.19
C LEU A 20 1.70 -7.77 6.40
N ARG A 21 1.92 -7.25 7.61
CA ARG A 21 1.81 -8.02 8.86
C ARG A 21 0.38 -8.38 9.22
N ALA A 22 -0.58 -7.56 8.81
CA ALA A 22 -2.01 -7.82 8.99
C ALA A 22 -2.60 -8.71 7.88
N GLU A 23 -1.76 -9.21 6.95
CA GLU A 23 -2.17 -10.04 5.82
C GLU A 23 -3.30 -9.39 5.00
N CYS A 24 -3.25 -8.06 4.85
CA CYS A 24 -4.21 -7.35 4.02
C CYS A 24 -4.01 -7.70 2.55
N ASP A 25 -5.11 -7.97 1.85
CA ASP A 25 -5.09 -8.24 0.40
C ASP A 25 -4.82 -6.97 -0.41
N ILE A 26 -5.26 -5.81 0.09
CA ILE A 26 -5.24 -4.55 -0.66
C ILE A 26 -4.98 -3.34 0.24
N ILE A 27 -4.23 -2.37 -0.29
CA ILE A 27 -4.10 -1.02 0.25
C ILE A 27 -4.92 -0.08 -0.62
N ILE A 28 -5.88 0.63 -0.03
CA ILE A 28 -6.68 1.65 -0.72
C ILE A 28 -6.09 3.02 -0.38
N THR A 29 -5.57 3.74 -1.37
CA THR A 29 -4.95 5.06 -1.18
C THR A 29 -5.09 5.95 -2.40
N ARG A 30 -5.10 7.28 -2.19
CA ARG A 30 -5.00 8.25 -3.30
C ARG A 30 -3.56 8.49 -3.76
N ASN A 31 -2.57 7.98 -3.02
CA ASN A 31 -1.14 8.14 -3.26
C ASN A 31 -0.49 6.86 -3.79
N ALA A 32 -1.18 6.10 -4.66
CA ALA A 32 -0.71 4.80 -5.15
C ALA A 32 0.72 4.83 -5.76
N LYS A 33 1.15 5.99 -6.28
CA LYS A 33 2.50 6.22 -6.83
C LYS A 33 3.63 5.97 -5.82
N ASP A 34 3.35 6.09 -4.53
CA ASP A 34 4.34 5.96 -3.45
C ASP A 34 4.48 4.49 -2.99
N PHE A 35 3.56 3.62 -3.45
CA PHE A 35 3.52 2.19 -3.15
C PHE A 35 3.95 1.29 -4.33
N LYS A 36 4.73 1.81 -5.29
CA LYS A 36 5.16 1.07 -6.50
C LYS A 36 5.90 -0.23 -6.24
N LYS A 37 6.56 -0.35 -5.08
CA LYS A 37 7.30 -1.56 -4.67
C LYS A 37 6.48 -2.45 -3.73
N SER A 38 5.19 -2.14 -3.54
CA SER A 38 4.29 -2.92 -2.71
C SER A 38 4.08 -4.31 -3.31
N ARG A 39 4.18 -5.34 -2.46
CA ARG A 39 3.75 -6.70 -2.78
C ARG A 39 2.24 -6.90 -2.58
N ILE A 40 1.61 -5.99 -1.83
CA ILE A 40 0.17 -5.94 -1.60
C ILE A 40 -0.44 -5.15 -2.75
N ALA A 41 -1.59 -5.59 -3.27
CA ALA A 41 -2.27 -4.84 -4.31
C ALA A 41 -2.62 -3.42 -3.83
N VAL A 42 -2.49 -2.43 -4.70
CA VAL A 42 -2.76 -1.03 -4.37
C VAL A 42 -3.80 -0.52 -5.33
N MET A 43 -4.86 0.10 -4.79
CA MET A 43 -5.93 0.70 -5.59
C MET A 43 -6.23 2.10 -5.08
N THR A 44 -6.67 2.95 -5.99
CA THR A 44 -7.43 4.15 -5.62
C THR A 44 -8.82 3.77 -5.12
N PRO A 45 -9.50 4.65 -4.35
CA PRO A 45 -10.88 4.39 -3.93
C PRO A 45 -11.82 4.13 -5.11
N ASP A 46 -11.68 4.86 -6.21
CA ASP A 46 -12.50 4.69 -7.41
C ASP A 46 -12.26 3.33 -8.06
N GLU A 47 -10.99 2.90 -8.21
CA GLU A 47 -10.64 1.58 -8.74
C GLU A 47 -11.19 0.45 -7.87
N PHE A 48 -11.10 0.58 -6.54
CA PHE A 48 -11.66 -0.40 -5.62
C PHE A 48 -13.18 -0.49 -5.72
N LEU A 49 -13.88 0.65 -5.78
CA LEU A 49 -15.34 0.64 -5.95
C LEU A 49 -15.77 0.06 -7.30
N LEU A 50 -14.96 0.23 -8.34
CA LEU A 50 -15.21 -0.35 -9.66
C LEU A 50 -14.96 -1.87 -9.70
N SER A 51 -14.03 -2.41 -8.91
CA SER A 51 -13.75 -3.85 -8.87
C SER A 51 -14.78 -4.66 -8.08
N LEU A 52 -15.63 -4.01 -7.28
CA LEU A 52 -16.74 -4.62 -6.56
C LEU A 52 -18.01 -4.80 -7.42
N LYS A 53 -18.03 -4.24 -8.62
CA LYS A 53 -19.13 -4.38 -9.58
C LYS A 53 -18.92 -5.62 -10.45
#